data_AF-A0A1G1ZG36-F1
#
_entry.id   AF-A0A1G1ZG36-F1
#
_cell.length_a   1.000
_cell.length_b   1.000
_cell.length_c   1.000
_cell.angle_alpha   90.00
_cell.angle_beta   90.00
_cell.angle_gamma   90.00
#
_symmetry.space_group_name_H-M   'P 1'
#
loop_
_entity.id
_entity.type
_entity.pdbx_description
1 polymer ?
#
loop_
_entity_poly.entity_id
_entity_poly.type
_entity_poly.pdbx_seq_one_letter_code
_entity_poly.pdbx_strand_id
1 'polypeptide(L)'
;MSLLKRFRSYHPAVKAIFLMIPVVLTIFVHKILMPQSAEESAMLRDYFLSELKNGRGIFNFMVFAPVTEELVFRGPAFLVLLITLFVAAEFPDKKRLMVAGGVLYWLVLLGFNYFWAADHQYPITVFAYGLLVGWLMQETKSILYPMLFHAVNNACSMLAIYFGFSVVYK
;
A
#
# COMPACT_ATOMS: atom_id res chain seq x y z
N MET A 1 -2.41 -1.92 -32.48
CA MET A 1 -2.49 -0.96 -31.35
C MET A 1 -1.23 -1.11 -30.51
N SER A 2 -0.50 -0.04 -30.17
CA SER A 2 0.74 -0.17 -29.40
C SER A 2 0.47 -0.65 -27.97
N LEU A 3 1.44 -1.38 -27.37
CA LEU A 3 1.39 -1.84 -25.97
C LEU A 3 1.04 -0.70 -25.00
N LEU A 4 1.59 0.48 -25.23
CA LEU A 4 1.36 1.66 -24.41
C LEU A 4 -0.10 2.17 -24.48
N LYS A 5 -0.71 2.14 -25.67
CA LYS A 5 -2.14 2.49 -25.84
C LYS A 5 -3.05 1.48 -25.12
N ARG A 6 -2.69 0.19 -25.16
CA ARG A 6 -3.43 -0.88 -24.47
C ARG A 6 -3.31 -0.77 -22.94
N PHE A 7 -2.12 -0.44 -22.45
CA PHE A 7 -1.91 -0.22 -21.02
C PHE A 7 -2.72 0.96 -20.49
N ARG A 8 -2.80 2.07 -21.23
CA ARG A 8 -3.60 3.24 -20.86
C ARG A 8 -5.09 2.95 -20.73
N SER A 9 -5.63 2.02 -21.51
CA SER A 9 -7.05 1.62 -21.42
C SER A 9 -7.40 0.74 -20.22
N TYR A 10 -6.43 0.18 -19.49
CA TYR A 10 -6.73 -0.66 -18.33
C TYR A 10 -7.25 0.14 -17.14
N HIS A 11 -8.06 -0.53 -16.32
CA HIS A 11 -8.52 0.00 -15.04
C HIS A 11 -7.30 0.36 -14.15
N PRO A 12 -7.34 1.47 -13.40
CA PRO A 12 -6.23 1.89 -12.52
C PRO A 12 -5.72 0.79 -11.58
N ALA A 13 -6.62 -0.03 -11.02
CA ALA A 13 -6.23 -1.16 -10.16
C ALA A 13 -5.35 -2.19 -10.89
N VAL A 14 -5.64 -2.49 -12.16
CA VAL A 14 -4.83 -3.41 -12.96
C VAL A 14 -3.45 -2.82 -13.21
N LYS A 15 -3.37 -1.52 -13.51
CA LYS A 15 -2.10 -0.80 -13.66
C LYS A 15 -1.30 -0.84 -12.35
N ALA A 16 -1.97 -0.63 -11.21
CA ALA A 16 -1.33 -0.70 -9.89
C ALA A 16 -0.71 -2.08 -9.61
N ILE A 17 -1.40 -3.17 -9.95
CA ILE A 17 -0.83 -4.53 -9.83
C ILE A 17 0.48 -4.65 -10.62
N PHE A 18 0.52 -4.18 -11.87
CA PHE A 18 1.75 -4.20 -12.66
C PHE A 18 2.85 -3.32 -12.08
N LEU A 19 2.50 -2.15 -11.55
CA LEU A 19 3.45 -1.22 -10.91
C LEU A 19 3.93 -1.72 -9.54
N MET A 20 3.21 -2.61 -8.87
CA MET A 20 3.66 -3.22 -7.63
C MET A 20 4.79 -4.22 -7.83
N ILE A 21 4.91 -4.85 -9.00
CA ILE A 21 5.96 -5.83 -9.29
C ILE A 21 7.37 -5.26 -9.01
N PRO A 22 7.78 -4.11 -9.59
CA PRO A 22 9.10 -3.52 -9.29
C PRO A 22 9.22 -3.06 -7.83
N VAL A 23 8.13 -2.64 -7.20
CA VAL A 23 8.13 -2.22 -5.77
C VAL A 23 8.43 -3.41 -4.87
N VAL A 24 7.81 -4.56 -5.10
CA VAL A 24 8.01 -5.76 -4.27
C VAL A 24 9.35 -6.45 -4.59
N LEU A 25 9.82 -6.38 -5.85
CA LEU A 25 11.12 -6.90 -6.27
C LEU A 25 12.28 -6.37 -5.42
N THR A 26 12.21 -5.13 -4.93
CA THR A 26 13.26 -4.57 -4.07
C THR A 26 13.41 -5.31 -2.74
N ILE A 27 12.30 -5.84 -2.19
CA ILE A 27 12.32 -6.67 -0.97
C ILE A 27 13.01 -8.00 -1.26
N PHE A 28 12.70 -8.64 -2.39
CA PHE A 28 13.35 -9.90 -2.78
C PHE A 28 14.85 -9.73 -2.96
N VAL A 29 15.28 -8.67 -3.66
CA VAL A 29 16.70 -8.35 -3.81
C VAL A 29 17.36 -8.11 -2.45
N HIS A 30 16.72 -7.35 -1.57
CA HIS A 30 17.25 -7.11 -0.23
C HIS A 30 17.38 -8.41 0.59
N LYS A 31 16.38 -9.30 0.57
CA LYS A 31 16.43 -10.59 1.27
C LYS A 31 17.50 -11.53 0.74
N ILE A 32 17.84 -11.45 -0.54
CA ILE A 32 18.96 -12.22 -1.13
C ILE A 32 20.30 -11.66 -0.64
N LEU A 33 20.43 -10.34 -0.54
CA LEU A 33 21.66 -9.67 -0.12
C LEU A 33 21.88 -9.70 1.41
N MET A 34 20.80 -9.74 2.18
CA MET A 34 20.78 -9.73 3.64
C MET A 34 19.84 -10.82 4.15
N PRO A 35 20.29 -12.09 4.16
CA PRO A 35 19.45 -13.20 4.59
C PRO A 35 19.18 -13.13 6.10
N GLN A 36 17.94 -13.42 6.49
CA GLN A 36 17.56 -13.59 7.89
C GLN A 36 18.10 -14.92 8.41
N SER A 37 18.40 -14.98 9.72
CA SER A 37 18.82 -16.23 10.33
C SER A 37 17.68 -17.26 10.35
N ALA A 38 18.03 -18.55 10.38
CA ALA A 38 17.06 -19.63 10.49
C ALA A 38 16.24 -19.55 11.80
N GLU A 39 16.87 -19.07 12.87
CA GLU A 39 16.25 -18.91 14.19
C GLU A 39 15.22 -17.78 14.20
N GLU A 40 15.55 -16.61 13.64
CA GLU A 40 14.58 -15.50 13.48
C GLU A 40 13.38 -15.91 12.62
N SER A 41 13.64 -16.66 11.54
CA SER A 41 12.59 -17.17 10.66
C SER A 41 11.66 -18.15 11.37
N ALA A 42 12.21 -19.02 12.23
CA ALA A 42 11.43 -19.95 13.04
C ALA A 42 10.59 -19.22 14.10
N MET A 43 11.17 -18.26 14.81
CA MET A 43 10.43 -17.45 15.80
C MET A 43 9.27 -16.68 15.16
N LEU A 44 9.49 -16.05 13.99
CA LEU A 44 8.43 -15.35 13.25
C LEU A 44 7.31 -16.29 12.84
N ARG A 45 7.66 -17.49 12.36
CA ARG A 45 6.70 -18.52 11.98
C ARG A 45 5.91 -19.02 13.19
N ASP A 46 6.55 -19.25 14.33
CA ASP A 46 5.89 -19.75 15.54
C ASP A 46 4.97 -18.70 16.17
N TYR A 47 5.42 -17.45 16.25
CA TYR A 47 4.58 -16.31 16.64
C TYR A 47 3.36 -16.20 15.73
N PHE A 48 3.59 -16.27 14.42
CA PHE A 48 2.51 -16.18 13.42
C PHE A 48 1.51 -17.34 13.52
N LEU A 49 1.98 -18.59 13.67
CA LEU A 49 1.12 -19.75 13.87
C LEU A 49 0.31 -19.67 15.16
N SER A 50 0.83 -18.99 16.19
CA SER A 50 0.10 -18.73 17.43
C SER A 50 -1.06 -17.75 17.23
N GLU A 51 -0.84 -16.68 16.44
CA GLU A 51 -1.87 -15.70 16.10
C GLU A 51 -2.96 -16.28 15.19
N LEU A 52 -2.58 -17.17 14.26
CA LEU A 52 -3.52 -17.89 13.39
C LEU A 52 -4.53 -18.73 14.17
N LYS A 53 -4.08 -19.42 15.22
CA LYS A 53 -4.95 -20.28 16.06
C LYS A 53 -6.03 -19.49 16.79
N ASN A 54 -5.80 -18.20 17.04
CA ASN A 54 -6.71 -17.36 17.79
C ASN A 54 -7.82 -16.73 16.95
N GLY A 55 -7.81 -16.84 15.61
CA GLY A 55 -8.84 -16.36 14.67
C GLY A 55 -9.02 -14.83 14.62
N ARG A 56 -9.03 -14.17 15.78
CA ARG A 56 -8.96 -12.73 15.99
C ARG A 56 -7.67 -12.13 15.45
N GLY A 57 -6.54 -12.83 15.58
CA GLY A 57 -5.25 -12.40 15.01
C GLY A 57 -5.35 -12.23 13.48
N ILE A 58 -6.04 -13.16 12.82
CA ILE A 58 -6.29 -13.10 11.37
C ILE A 58 -7.15 -11.88 11.02
N PHE A 59 -8.29 -11.70 11.70
CA PHE A 59 -9.15 -10.54 11.43
C PHE A 59 -8.42 -9.22 11.68
N ASN A 60 -7.66 -9.14 12.78
CA ASN A 60 -6.91 -7.94 13.13
C ASN A 60 -5.87 -7.61 12.07
N PHE A 61 -5.10 -8.60 11.61
CA PHE A 61 -4.04 -8.41 10.63
C PHE A 61 -4.55 -8.17 9.20
N MET A 62 -5.64 -8.82 8.82
CA MET A 62 -6.14 -8.83 7.44
C MET A 62 -7.17 -7.74 7.14
N VAL A 63 -7.88 -7.27 8.16
CA VAL A 63 -9.01 -6.35 7.98
C VAL A 63 -8.83 -5.12 8.84
N PHE A 64 -8.72 -5.29 10.16
CA PHE A 64 -8.73 -4.15 11.07
C PHE A 64 -7.51 -3.24 10.90
N ALA A 65 -6.30 -3.81 10.84
CA ALA A 65 -5.06 -3.06 10.65
C ALA A 65 -5.04 -2.35 9.28
N PRO A 66 -5.28 -3.02 8.13
CA PRO A 66 -5.39 -2.33 6.84
C PRO A 66 -6.40 -1.20 6.82
N VAL A 67 -7.60 -1.40 7.39
CA VAL A 67 -8.62 -0.34 7.42
C VAL A 67 -8.15 0.84 8.28
N THR A 68 -7.64 0.56 9.49
CA THR A 68 -7.22 1.60 10.43
C THR A 68 -6.03 2.38 9.90
N GLU A 69 -5.00 1.68 9.41
CA GLU A 69 -3.80 2.30 8.86
C GLU A 69 -4.10 3.15 7.63
N GLU A 70 -4.93 2.66 6.69
CA GLU A 70 -5.29 3.46 5.53
C GLU A 70 -6.14 4.69 5.92
N LEU A 71 -7.03 4.58 6.92
CA LEU A 71 -7.75 5.74 7.43
C LEU A 71 -6.83 6.77 8.10
N VAL A 72 -5.83 6.32 8.85
CA VAL A 72 -4.88 7.22 9.55
C VAL A 72 -3.91 7.87 8.58
N PHE A 73 -3.30 7.09 7.69
CA PHE A 73 -2.20 7.57 6.85
C PHE A 73 -2.67 8.07 5.47
N ARG A 74 -3.78 7.57 4.93
CA ARG A 74 -4.31 7.99 3.61
C ARG A 74 -5.61 8.80 3.74
N GLY A 75 -6.35 8.62 4.83
CA GLY A 75 -7.57 9.39 5.12
C GLY A 75 -7.39 10.91 5.01
N PRO A 76 -6.32 11.53 5.55
CA PRO A 76 -6.10 12.97 5.40
C PRO A 76 -5.98 13.42 3.94
N ALA A 77 -5.22 12.70 3.12
CA ALA A 77 -5.11 12.97 1.69
C ALA A 77 -6.45 12.72 0.98
N PHE A 78 -7.18 11.66 1.34
CA PHE A 78 -8.50 11.38 0.80
C PHE A 78 -9.52 12.48 1.11
N LEU A 79 -9.50 13.04 2.33
CA LEU A 79 -10.34 14.18 2.69
C LEU A 79 -10.02 15.41 1.83
N VAL A 80 -8.74 15.70 1.60
CA VAL A 80 -8.33 16.78 0.67
C VAL A 80 -8.91 16.55 -0.73
N LEU A 81 -8.84 15.31 -1.22
CA LEU A 81 -9.40 14.94 -2.52
C LEU A 81 -10.92 15.17 -2.58
N LEU A 82 -11.66 14.71 -1.56
CA LEU A 82 -13.12 14.88 -1.49
C LEU A 82 -13.53 16.36 -1.40
N ILE A 83 -12.87 17.13 -0.52
CA ILE A 83 -13.12 18.57 -0.38
C ILE A 83 -12.84 19.28 -1.71
N THR A 84 -11.72 18.96 -2.37
CA THR A 84 -11.35 19.55 -3.66
C THR A 84 -12.42 19.28 -4.71
N LEU A 85 -12.92 18.04 -4.80
CA LEU A 85 -13.96 17.66 -5.77
C LEU A 85 -15.29 18.35 -5.47
N PHE A 86 -15.68 18.41 -4.20
CA PHE A 86 -16.91 19.07 -3.77
C PHE A 86 -16.88 20.57 -4.08
N VAL A 87 -15.80 21.26 -3.70
CA VAL A 87 -15.64 22.69 -3.99
C VAL A 87 -15.51 22.93 -5.49
N ALA A 88 -14.75 22.13 -6.23
CA ALA A 88 -14.61 22.33 -7.67
C ALA A 88 -15.92 22.16 -8.47
N ALA A 89 -16.92 21.44 -7.92
CA ALA A 89 -18.22 21.27 -8.54
C ALA A 89 -19.05 22.56 -8.53
N GLU A 90 -18.89 23.40 -7.51
CA GLU A 90 -19.72 24.58 -7.26
C GLU A 90 -19.13 25.88 -7.83
N PHE A 91 -17.89 25.87 -8.32
CA PHE A 91 -17.15 27.10 -8.67
C PHE A 91 -16.80 27.21 -10.17
N PRO A 92 -16.86 28.42 -10.75
CA PRO A 92 -16.55 28.65 -12.17
C PRO A 92 -15.06 28.45 -12.50
N ASP A 93 -14.13 28.74 -11.59
CA ASP A 93 -12.67 28.53 -11.79
C ASP A 93 -12.19 27.15 -11.31
N LYS A 94 -12.95 26.10 -11.66
CA LYS A 94 -12.69 24.70 -11.24
C LYS A 94 -11.30 24.20 -11.60
N LYS A 95 -10.69 24.70 -12.69
CA LYS A 95 -9.39 24.22 -13.16
C LYS A 95 -8.27 24.57 -12.18
N ARG A 96 -8.21 25.82 -11.70
CA ARG A 96 -7.19 26.23 -10.73
C ARG A 96 -7.36 25.53 -9.39
N LEU A 97 -8.61 25.39 -8.94
CA LEU A 97 -8.93 24.64 -7.72
C LEU A 97 -8.49 23.18 -7.80
N MET A 98 -8.74 22.50 -8.91
CA MET A 98 -8.33 21.11 -9.10
C MET A 98 -6.80 20.95 -9.11
N VAL A 99 -6.07 21.93 -9.67
CA VAL A 99 -4.60 21.93 -9.63
C VAL A 99 -4.10 22.15 -8.21
N ALA A 100 -4.59 23.19 -7.52
CA ALA A 100 -4.17 23.50 -6.15
C ALA A 100 -4.50 22.36 -5.18
N GLY A 101 -5.72 21.82 -5.25
CA GLY A 101 -6.14 20.67 -4.45
C GLY A 101 -5.37 19.40 -4.80
N GLY A 102 -5.00 19.21 -6.06
CA GLY A 102 -4.09 18.13 -6.49
C GLY A 102 -2.70 18.25 -5.87
N VAL A 103 -2.13 19.47 -5.81
CA VAL A 103 -0.83 19.69 -5.15
C VAL A 103 -0.95 19.44 -3.65
N LEU A 104 -1.98 19.98 -3.00
CA LEU A 104 -2.20 19.78 -1.56
C LEU A 104 -2.40 18.30 -1.22
N TYR A 105 -3.15 17.57 -2.05
CA TYR A 105 -3.34 16.12 -1.94
C TYR A 105 -1.99 15.39 -1.86
N TRP A 106 -1.09 15.68 -2.81
CA TRP A 106 0.21 15.04 -2.88
C TRP A 106 1.12 15.44 -1.71
N LEU A 107 1.09 16.70 -1.26
CA LEU A 107 1.86 17.13 -0.08
C LEU A 107 1.41 16.42 1.20
N VAL A 108 0.09 16.31 1.42
CA VAL A 108 -0.46 15.60 2.58
C VAL A 108 -0.13 14.11 2.50
N LEU A 109 -0.30 13.50 1.31
CA LEU A 109 0.05 12.11 1.09
C LEU A 109 1.54 11.85 1.36
N LEU A 110 2.44 12.70 0.86
CA LEU A 110 3.88 12.57 1.08
C LEU A 110 4.23 12.62 2.58
N GLY A 111 3.65 13.58 3.31
CA GLY A 111 3.91 13.74 4.75
C GLY A 111 3.51 12.53 5.57
N PHE A 112 2.24 12.11 5.48
CA PHE A 112 1.76 10.96 6.25
C PHE A 112 2.40 9.65 5.81
N ASN A 113 2.66 9.49 4.51
CA ASN A 113 3.31 8.30 4.00
C ASN A 113 4.77 8.18 4.46
N TYR A 114 5.47 9.30 4.64
CA TYR A 114 6.82 9.32 5.21
C TYR A 114 6.81 8.77 6.64
N PHE A 115 5.90 9.25 7.49
CA PHE A 115 5.80 8.78 8.88
C PHE A 115 5.42 7.31 8.98
N TRP A 116 4.47 6.85 8.14
CA TRP A 116 4.15 5.42 8.07
C TRP A 116 5.37 4.60 7.67
N ALA A 117 6.06 4.99 6.60
CA ALA A 117 7.23 4.28 6.09
C ALA A 117 8.38 4.23 7.09
N ALA A 118 8.62 5.29 7.86
CA ALA A 118 9.71 5.37 8.82
C ALA A 118 9.62 4.33 9.94
N ASP A 119 8.42 3.84 10.25
CA ASP A 119 8.17 2.83 11.29
C ASP A 119 8.23 1.37 10.79
N HIS A 120 8.68 1.15 9.54
CA HIS A 120 8.70 -0.18 8.92
C HIS A 120 10.11 -0.68 8.61
N GLN A 121 10.30 -2.00 8.64
CA GLN A 121 11.56 -2.67 8.31
C GLN A 121 12.09 -2.34 6.91
N TYR A 122 11.20 -2.07 5.94
CA TYR A 122 11.56 -1.74 4.55
C TYR A 122 11.02 -0.35 4.18
N PRO A 123 11.56 0.74 4.76
CA PRO A 123 10.95 2.06 4.70
C PRO A 123 10.82 2.59 3.27
N ILE A 124 11.84 2.38 2.42
CA ILE A 124 11.80 2.83 1.02
C ILE A 124 10.68 2.10 0.23
N THR A 125 10.55 0.79 0.43
CA THR A 125 9.52 0.00 -0.27
C THR A 125 8.12 0.37 0.22
N VAL A 126 7.95 0.53 1.53
CA VAL A 126 6.69 0.96 2.15
C VAL A 126 6.31 2.36 1.68
N PHE A 127 7.28 3.28 1.58
CA PHE A 127 7.06 4.60 1.01
C PHE A 127 6.61 4.52 -0.46
N ALA A 128 7.32 3.76 -1.29
CA ALA A 128 6.97 3.60 -2.71
C ALA A 128 5.58 2.95 -2.90
N TYR A 129 5.27 1.92 -2.12
CA TYR A 129 3.94 1.31 -2.06
C TYR A 129 2.87 2.34 -1.72
N GLY A 130 3.12 3.15 -0.69
CA GLY A 130 2.20 4.17 -0.23
C GLY A 130 1.91 5.27 -1.25
N LEU A 131 2.92 5.68 -2.03
CA LEU A 131 2.73 6.59 -3.15
C LEU A 131 1.92 5.95 -4.27
N LEU A 132 2.14 4.66 -4.55
CA LEU A 132 1.41 3.93 -5.58
C LEU A 132 -0.07 3.76 -5.23
N VAL A 133 -0.39 3.36 -3.99
CA VAL A 133 -1.79 3.26 -3.55
C VAL A 133 -2.44 4.63 -3.40
N GLY A 134 -1.68 5.66 -3.03
CA GLY A 134 -2.13 7.04 -3.06
C GLY A 134 -2.44 7.54 -4.48
N TRP A 135 -1.62 7.20 -5.48
CA TRP A 135 -1.97 7.45 -6.88
C TRP A 135 -3.26 6.71 -7.27
N LEU A 136 -3.38 5.43 -6.91
CA LEU A 136 -4.56 4.62 -7.20
C LEU A 136 -5.84 5.21 -6.57
N MET A 137 -5.76 5.72 -5.35
CA MET A 137 -6.85 6.42 -4.67
C MET A 137 -7.24 7.70 -5.42
N GLN A 138 -6.26 8.46 -5.92
CA GLN A 138 -6.53 9.64 -6.73
C GLN A 138 -7.18 9.31 -8.06
N GLU A 139 -6.82 8.21 -8.71
CA GLU A 139 -7.41 7.79 -9.99
C GLU A 139 -8.82 7.23 -9.82
N THR A 140 -9.05 6.45 -8.77
CA THR A 140 -10.33 5.76 -8.52
C THR A 140 -11.30 6.58 -7.67
N LYS A 141 -10.83 7.66 -7.04
CA LYS A 141 -11.58 8.47 -6.07
C LYS A 141 -12.12 7.66 -4.90
N SER A 142 -11.42 6.60 -4.51
CA SER A 142 -11.89 5.69 -3.47
C SER A 142 -10.73 5.20 -2.60
N ILE A 143 -10.88 5.38 -1.29
CA ILE A 143 -9.97 4.87 -0.26
C ILE A 143 -10.06 3.35 -0.08
N LEU A 144 -11.12 2.71 -0.60
CA LEU A 144 -11.28 1.26 -0.54
C LEU A 144 -10.18 0.53 -1.30
N TYR A 145 -9.64 1.12 -2.37
CA TYR A 145 -8.56 0.50 -3.13
C TYR A 145 -7.27 0.35 -2.29
N PRO A 146 -6.72 1.41 -1.67
CA PRO A 146 -5.64 1.26 -0.70
C PRO A 146 -5.91 0.19 0.36
N MET A 147 -7.10 0.18 0.97
CA MET A 147 -7.47 -0.81 2.00
C MET A 147 -7.42 -2.24 1.49
N LEU A 148 -7.98 -2.50 0.29
CA LEU A 148 -7.99 -3.83 -0.31
C LEU A 148 -6.58 -4.27 -0.72
N PHE A 149 -5.79 -3.38 -1.31
CA PHE A 149 -4.41 -3.69 -1.68
C PHE A 149 -3.56 -3.98 -0.44
N HIS A 150 -3.77 -3.25 0.65
CA HIS A 150 -3.08 -3.48 1.92
C HIS A 150 -3.50 -4.83 2.52
N ALA A 151 -4.80 -5.12 2.58
CA ALA A 151 -5.31 -6.41 3.03
C ALA A 151 -4.74 -7.58 2.20
N VAL A 152 -4.66 -7.44 0.88
CA VAL A 152 -4.06 -8.44 -0.01
C VAL A 152 -2.56 -8.58 0.25
N ASN A 153 -1.82 -7.48 0.43
CA ASN A 153 -0.40 -7.52 0.78
C ASN A 153 -0.15 -8.27 2.10
N ASN A 154 -1.00 -8.02 3.10
CA ASN A 154 -0.99 -8.73 4.37
C ASN A 154 -1.30 -10.22 4.15
N ALA A 155 -2.30 -10.55 3.32
CA ALA A 155 -2.61 -11.94 2.95
C ALA A 155 -1.41 -12.67 2.34
N CYS A 156 -0.75 -12.03 1.36
CA CYS A 156 0.41 -12.59 0.70
C CYS A 156 1.57 -12.79 1.68
N SER A 157 1.79 -11.84 2.58
CA SER A 157 2.83 -11.92 3.62
C SER A 157 2.54 -13.08 4.59
N MET A 158 1.29 -13.24 5.01
CA MET A 158 0.83 -14.37 5.83
C MET A 158 1.08 -15.71 5.15
N LEU A 159 0.68 -15.85 3.88
CA LEU A 159 0.88 -17.06 3.11
C LEU A 159 2.38 -17.35 2.91
N ALA A 160 3.19 -16.32 2.66
CA ALA A 160 4.63 -16.47 2.53
C ALA A 160 5.28 -17.04 3.80
N ILE A 161 4.89 -16.53 4.98
CA ILE A 161 5.36 -17.04 6.28
C ILE A 161 4.85 -18.46 6.51
N TYR A 162 3.57 -18.74 6.24
CA TYR A 162 2.96 -20.06 6.44
C TYR A 162 3.66 -21.16 5.62
N PHE A 163 3.91 -20.90 4.33
CA PHE A 163 4.59 -21.83 3.43
C PHE A 163 6.12 -21.86 3.62
N GLY A 164 6.67 -21.06 4.53
CA GLY A 164 8.11 -21.03 4.79
C GLY A 164 8.91 -20.44 3.63
N PHE A 165 8.36 -19.48 2.88
CA PHE A 165 9.12 -18.65 1.94
C PHE A 165 9.98 -17.60 2.69
N SER A 166 10.58 -18.01 3.80
CA SER A 166 11.78 -17.39 4.34
C SER A 166 12.96 -17.93 3.53
N VAL A 167 13.76 -17.04 2.95
CA VAL A 167 15.00 -17.44 2.27
C VAL A 167 15.96 -17.93 3.35
N VAL A 168 15.88 -19.22 3.69
CA VAL A 168 16.82 -19.89 4.59
C VAL A 168 17.91 -20.48 3.70
N TYR A 169 19.09 -19.86 3.68
CA TYR A 169 20.29 -20.59 3.25
C TYR A 169 20.72 -21.48 4.42
N LYS A 170 20.80 -22.79 4.15
CA LYS A 170 21.43 -23.77 5.04
C LYS A 170 22.91 -23.47 5.22
#